data_AF-A0A6N4T485-F1
#
_entry.id   AF-A0A6N4T485-F1
#
_cell.length_a   1.000
_cell.length_b   1.000
_cell.length_c   1.000
_cell.angle_alpha   90.00
_cell.angle_beta   90.00
_cell.angle_gamma   90.00
#
_symmetry.space_group_name_H-M   'P 1'
#
loop_
_entity.id
_entity.type
_entity.pdbx_description
1 polymer ?
#
loop_
_entity_poly.entity_id
_entity_poly.type
_entity_poly.pdbx_seq_one_letter_code
_entity_poly.pdbx_strand_id
1 'polypeptide(L)'
;MREQPMYGQLVKAFPDYVVLAQVSFSALLETNDQAVRNRYCRKYADFVICTKAFGAIAIVEYDDSSHNGREKEDAVREFFLLAAGYPVFRYRNIPDLQKLRQDITPEALKFTSPMLLASLAEQT
;
A
#
# COMPACT_ATOMS: atom_id res chain seq x y z
N MET A 1 3.02 9.68 18.92
CA MET A 1 1.86 9.25 18.11
C MET A 1 1.84 10.09 16.83
N ARG A 2 2.66 9.74 15.81
CA ARG A 2 2.78 10.53 14.57
C ARG A 2 1.80 10.05 13.46
N GLU A 3 1.33 8.81 13.57
CA GLU A 3 0.38 8.21 12.62
C GLU A 3 -1.03 8.81 12.73
N GLN A 4 -1.49 9.19 13.94
CA GLN A 4 -2.84 9.72 14.13
C GLN A 4 -3.09 11.04 13.35
N PRO A 5 -2.16 12.02 13.35
CA PRO A 5 -2.27 13.18 12.46
C PRO A 5 -2.29 12.83 10.98
N MET A 6 -1.45 11.87 10.54
CA MET A 6 -1.41 11.41 9.14
C MET A 6 -2.76 10.78 8.74
N TYR A 7 -3.29 9.88 9.57
CA TYR A 7 -4.62 9.29 9.40
C TYR A 7 -5.70 10.37 9.24
N GLY A 8 -5.68 11.38 10.12
CA GLY A 8 -6.62 12.50 10.06
C GLY A 8 -6.52 13.30 8.76
N GLN A 9 -5.33 13.48 8.19
CA GLN A 9 -5.16 14.11 6.88
C GLN A 9 -5.70 13.23 5.75
N LEU A 10 -5.41 11.94 5.76
CA LEU A 10 -5.90 11.00 4.75
C LEU A 10 -7.44 10.96 4.71
N VAL A 11 -8.09 10.83 5.86
CA VAL A 11 -9.57 10.81 5.95
C VAL A 11 -10.18 12.12 5.44
N LYS A 12 -9.57 13.27 5.72
CA LYS A 12 -10.02 14.57 5.22
C LYS A 12 -9.76 14.76 3.72
N ALA A 13 -8.64 14.23 3.22
CA ALA A 13 -8.26 14.33 1.82
C ALA A 13 -9.18 13.48 0.94
N PHE A 14 -9.59 12.30 1.43
CA PHE A 14 -10.32 11.27 0.70
C PHE A 14 -11.63 10.86 1.41
N PRO A 15 -12.61 11.77 1.57
CA PRO A 15 -13.83 11.52 2.35
C PRO A 15 -14.76 10.45 1.76
N ASP A 16 -14.61 10.14 0.46
CA ASP A 16 -15.39 9.09 -0.22
C ASP A 16 -14.75 7.71 -0.16
N TYR A 17 -13.61 7.59 0.52
CA TYR A 17 -12.86 6.34 0.66
C TYR A 17 -12.78 5.94 2.12
N VAL A 18 -12.47 4.67 2.35
CA VAL A 18 -12.18 4.13 3.69
C VAL A 18 -10.67 4.12 3.86
N VAL A 19 -10.18 4.62 5.00
CA VAL A 19 -8.76 4.52 5.37
C VAL A 19 -8.65 3.51 6.50
N LEU A 20 -7.87 2.45 6.27
CA LEU A 20 -7.52 1.46 7.29
C LEU A 20 -6.09 1.72 7.75
N ALA A 21 -5.84 1.65 9.06
CA ALA A 21 -4.50 1.78 9.62
C ALA A 21 -3.95 0.40 10.01
N GLN A 22 -2.62 0.22 9.90
CA GLN A 22 -1.90 -0.98 10.35
C GLN A 22 -2.46 -2.27 9.73
N VAL A 23 -2.51 -2.33 8.39
CA VAL A 23 -3.05 -3.48 7.64
C VAL A 23 -1.96 -4.50 7.36
N SER A 24 -2.17 -5.76 7.74
CA SER A 24 -1.18 -6.82 7.49
C SER A 24 -0.95 -7.04 6.00
N PHE A 25 0.29 -7.24 5.58
CA PHE A 25 0.60 -7.55 4.19
C PHE A 25 0.01 -8.87 3.71
N SER A 26 -0.22 -9.83 4.61
CA SER A 26 -0.92 -11.08 4.29
C SER A 26 -2.38 -10.89 3.88
N ALA A 27 -2.99 -9.73 4.15
CA ALA A 27 -4.31 -9.39 3.64
C ALA A 27 -4.28 -8.71 2.26
N LEU A 28 -3.10 -8.27 1.82
CA LEU A 28 -2.90 -7.53 0.58
C LEU A 28 -2.29 -8.43 -0.51
N LEU A 29 -1.35 -9.30 -0.13
CA LEU A 29 -0.59 -10.15 -1.03
C LEU A 29 -1.07 -11.60 -0.96
N GLU A 30 -1.40 -12.16 -2.12
CA GLU A 30 -1.64 -13.59 -2.30
C GLU A 30 -0.43 -14.22 -3.01
N THR A 31 0.13 -15.27 -2.41
CA THR A 31 1.27 -16.01 -3.02
C THR A 31 1.29 -17.46 -2.57
N ASN A 32 1.63 -18.35 -3.51
CA ASN A 32 1.88 -19.76 -3.24
C ASN A 32 3.33 -20.04 -2.80
N ASP A 33 4.22 -19.03 -2.89
CA ASP A 33 5.60 -19.15 -2.43
C ASP A 33 5.68 -18.95 -0.91
N GLN A 34 5.99 -20.04 -0.18
CA GLN A 34 6.06 -20.03 1.27
C GLN A 34 7.19 -19.12 1.80
N ALA A 35 8.28 -18.93 1.07
CA ALA A 35 9.38 -18.05 1.47
C ALA A 35 8.95 -16.58 1.37
N VAL A 36 8.25 -16.20 0.29
CA VAL A 36 7.65 -14.86 0.15
C VAL A 36 6.61 -14.64 1.23
N ARG A 37 5.72 -15.61 1.46
CA ARG A 37 4.71 -15.54 2.52
C ARG A 37 5.34 -15.33 3.91
N ASN A 38 6.37 -16.09 4.25
CA ASN A 38 7.07 -15.98 5.54
C ASN A 38 7.79 -14.64 5.71
N ARG A 39 8.26 -14.05 4.60
CA ARG A 39 8.93 -12.74 4.61
C ARG A 39 7.95 -11.60 4.93
N TYR A 40 6.72 -11.66 4.43
CA TYR A 40 5.75 -10.57 4.55
C TYR A 40 4.68 -10.77 5.63
N CYS A 41 4.48 -11.98 6.15
CA CYS A 41 3.43 -12.25 7.16
C CYS A 41 3.59 -11.49 8.49
N ARG A 42 4.77 -10.92 8.74
CA ARG A 42 5.06 -10.10 9.93
C ARG A 42 5.09 -8.60 9.62
N LYS A 43 4.73 -8.18 8.41
CA LYS A 43 4.79 -6.78 7.95
C LYS A 43 3.39 -6.19 7.88
N TYR A 44 3.31 -4.90 8.17
CA TYR A 44 2.08 -4.10 8.15
C TYR A 44 2.30 -2.86 7.28
N ALA A 45 1.26 -2.47 6.55
CA ALA A 45 1.16 -1.16 5.91
C ALA A 45 0.67 -0.17 6.96
N ASP A 46 1.25 1.03 7.00
CA ASP A 46 0.80 2.06 7.93
C ASP A 46 -0.64 2.45 7.62
N PHE A 47 -0.97 2.67 6.34
CA PHE A 47 -2.34 2.88 5.88
C PHE A 47 -2.65 2.22 4.55
N VAL A 48 -3.91 1.85 4.37
CA VAL A 48 -4.48 1.39 3.10
C VAL A 48 -5.71 2.24 2.80
N ILE A 49 -5.78 2.80 1.60
CA ILE A 49 -6.97 3.45 1.07
C ILE A 49 -7.79 2.38 0.38
N CYS A 50 -9.09 2.32 0.71
CA CYS A 50 -10.05 1.38 0.16
C CYS A 50 -11.27 2.09 -0.42
N THR A 51 -11.94 1.42 -1.34
CA THR A 51 -13.32 1.78 -1.73
C THR A 51 -14.28 1.63 -0.54
N LYS A 52 -15.51 2.16 -0.64
CA LYS A 52 -16.57 1.96 0.37
C LYS A 52 -16.95 0.48 0.57
N ALA A 53 -16.60 -0.39 -0.37
CA ALA A 53 -16.77 -1.84 -0.28
C ALA A 53 -15.54 -2.56 0.31
N PHE A 54 -14.58 -1.83 0.89
CA PHE A 54 -13.34 -2.33 1.48
C PHE A 54 -12.34 -2.98 0.50
N GLY A 55 -12.52 -2.84 -0.80
CA GLY A 55 -11.47 -3.20 -1.78
C GLY A 55 -10.29 -2.23 -1.68
N ALA A 56 -9.09 -2.74 -1.41
CA ALA A 56 -7.85 -1.96 -1.32
C ALA A 56 -7.45 -1.39 -2.69
N ILE A 57 -7.02 -0.12 -2.72
CA ILE A 57 -6.70 0.60 -3.96
C ILE A 57 -5.40 1.39 -3.91
N ALA A 58 -4.85 1.66 -2.72
CA ALA A 58 -3.53 2.25 -2.55
C ALA A 58 -2.97 1.97 -1.15
N ILE A 59 -1.64 1.99 -1.05
CA ILE A 59 -0.92 1.87 0.21
C ILE A 59 -0.24 3.21 0.49
N VAL A 60 -0.31 3.66 1.73
CA VAL A 60 0.39 4.86 2.19
C VAL A 60 1.32 4.48 3.34
N GLU A 61 2.60 4.78 3.18
CA GLU A 61 3.63 4.53 4.19
C GLU A 61 4.13 5.86 4.77
N TYR A 62 4.25 5.91 6.10
CA TYR A 62 4.71 7.08 6.84
C TYR A 62 5.99 6.72 7.60
N ASP A 63 7.11 7.16 7.06
CA ASP A 63 8.44 6.72 7.49
C ASP A 63 9.25 7.85 8.11
N ASP A 64 9.75 7.64 9.34
CA ASP A 64 10.70 8.55 9.99
C ASP A 64 12.12 8.05 9.72
N SER A 65 12.80 8.66 8.74
CA SER A 65 14.24 8.78 8.45
C SER A 65 15.24 7.64 8.76
N SER A 66 14.80 6.47 9.21
CA SER A 66 15.65 5.43 9.81
C SER A 66 15.82 4.27 8.85
N HIS A 67 16.35 4.58 7.66
CA HIS A 67 16.48 3.62 6.55
C HIS A 67 17.91 3.49 6.02
N ASN A 68 18.93 3.65 6.87
CA ASN A 68 20.27 3.22 6.46
C ASN A 68 20.33 1.68 6.45
N GLY A 69 20.41 1.09 5.25
CA GLY A 69 20.72 -0.34 5.04
C GLY A 69 19.57 -1.29 4.67
N ARG A 70 18.33 -0.81 4.47
CA ARG A 70 17.17 -1.67 4.08
C ARG A 70 16.62 -1.43 2.68
N GLU A 71 17.30 -0.63 1.87
CA GLU A 71 16.87 -0.20 0.53
C GLU A 71 16.46 -1.37 -0.39
N LYS A 72 17.21 -2.48 -0.35
CA LYS A 72 16.90 -3.67 -1.15
C LYS A 72 15.62 -4.36 -0.69
N GLU A 73 15.38 -4.46 0.61
CA GLU A 73 14.14 -5.07 1.13
C GLU A 73 12.94 -4.19 0.80
N ASP A 74 13.11 -2.87 0.86
CA ASP A 74 12.09 -1.90 0.50
C ASP A 74 11.73 -1.98 -0.99
N ALA A 75 12.72 -2.05 -1.87
CA ALA A 75 12.50 -2.18 -3.31
C ALA A 75 11.78 -3.49 -3.67
N VAL A 76 12.16 -4.61 -3.04
CA VAL A 76 11.51 -5.91 -3.28
C VAL A 76 10.06 -5.88 -2.76
N ARG A 77 9.84 -5.27 -1.60
CA ARG A 77 8.48 -5.05 -1.06
C ARG A 77 7.63 -4.24 -2.03
N GLU A 78 8.13 -3.09 -2.46
CA GLU A 78 7.41 -2.19 -3.37
C GLU A 78 7.08 -2.90 -4.68
N PHE A 79 8.02 -3.68 -5.22
CA PHE A 79 7.78 -4.52 -6.39
C PHE A 79 6.59 -5.48 -6.21
N PHE A 80 6.50 -6.20 -5.09
CA PHE A 80 5.38 -7.12 -4.84
C PHE A 80 4.04 -6.39 -4.67
N LEU A 81 4.04 -5.24 -3.99
CA LEU A 81 2.82 -4.44 -3.81
C LEU A 81 2.32 -3.87 -5.14
N LEU A 82 3.23 -3.35 -5.97
CA LEU A 82 2.93 -2.89 -7.32
C LEU A 82 2.44 -4.03 -8.22
N ALA A 83 3.08 -5.20 -8.17
CA ALA A 83 2.65 -6.38 -8.91
C ALA A 83 1.26 -6.87 -8.49
N ALA A 84 0.90 -6.68 -7.22
CA ALA A 84 -0.45 -6.95 -6.70
C ALA A 84 -1.46 -5.83 -7.02
N GLY A 85 -1.06 -4.79 -7.75
CA GLY A 85 -1.93 -3.71 -8.20
C GLY A 85 -2.09 -2.56 -7.20
N TYR A 86 -1.23 -2.46 -6.18
CA TYR A 86 -1.29 -1.39 -5.19
C TYR A 86 -0.19 -0.36 -5.41
N PRO A 87 -0.50 0.87 -5.87
CA PRO A 87 0.45 1.96 -5.81
C PRO A 87 0.82 2.27 -4.35
N VAL A 88 2.11 2.54 -4.13
CA VAL A 88 2.66 2.87 -2.80
C VAL A 88 3.05 4.35 -2.76
N PHE A 89 2.47 5.10 -1.82
CA PHE A 89 2.79 6.51 -1.60
C PHE A 89 3.52 6.66 -0.27
N ARG A 90 4.75 7.16 -0.28
CA ARG A 90 5.57 7.31 0.91
C ARG A 90 5.77 8.76 1.31
N TYR A 91 5.53 9.07 2.58
CA TYR A 91 5.70 10.40 3.14
C TYR A 91 6.65 10.40 4.33
N ARG A 92 7.62 11.32 4.33
CA ARG A 92 8.52 11.56 5.48
C ARG A 92 7.94 12.52 6.50
N ASN A 93 7.07 13.42 6.04
CA ASN A 93 6.37 14.41 6.85
C ASN A 93 4.89 14.31 6.51
N ILE A 94 4.01 14.72 7.44
CA ILE A 94 2.58 14.76 7.19
C ILE A 94 2.30 15.82 6.11
N PRO A 95 1.88 15.43 4.89
CA PRO A 95 1.54 16.37 3.84
C PRO A 95 0.24 17.11 4.17
N ASP A 96 0.03 18.27 3.55
CA ASP A 96 -1.27 18.93 3.57
C ASP A 96 -2.28 18.25 2.62
N LEU A 97 -3.53 18.68 2.69
CA LEU A 97 -4.63 18.12 1.91
C LEU A 97 -4.44 18.29 0.40
N GLN A 98 -3.82 19.39 -0.03
CA GLN A 98 -3.62 19.66 -1.45
C GLN A 98 -2.58 18.70 -2.02
N LYS A 99 -1.46 18.52 -1.31
CA LYS A 99 -0.39 17.62 -1.71
C LYS A 99 -0.88 16.17 -1.78
N LEU A 100 -1.65 15.72 -0.80
CA LEU A 100 -2.27 14.38 -0.82
C LEU A 100 -3.12 14.15 -2.07
N ARG A 101 -4.00 15.10 -2.40
CA ARG A 101 -4.90 14.99 -3.55
C ARG A 101 -4.18 15.08 -4.90
N GLN A 102 -3.04 15.78 -4.95
CA GLN A 102 -2.20 15.84 -6.14
C GLN A 102 -1.42 14.55 -6.37
N ASP A 103 -0.89 13.95 -5.30
CA ASP A 103 -0.11 12.72 -5.39
C ASP A 103 -1.00 11.50 -5.65
N ILE A 104 -2.12 11.41 -4.93
CA ILE A 104 -3.03 10.26 -4.98
C ILE A 104 -4.27 10.66 -5.79
N THR A 105 -4.12 10.61 -7.11
CA THR A 105 -5.19 10.99 -8.04
C THR A 105 -6.26 9.90 -8.13
N PRO A 106 -7.53 10.25 -8.43
CA PRO A 106 -8.57 9.28 -8.73
C PRO A 106 -8.17 8.30 -9.85
N GLU A 107 -7.39 8.76 -10.83
CA GLU A 107 -6.84 7.92 -11.89
C GLU A 107 -5.83 6.90 -11.36
N ALA A 108 -4.94 7.30 -10.46
CA ALA A 108 -4.01 6.38 -9.78
C ALA A 108 -4.77 5.35 -8.92
N LEU A 109 -5.90 5.74 -8.33
CA LEU A 109 -6.78 4.87 -7.55
C LEU A 109 -7.66 3.93 -8.39
N LYS A 110 -7.81 4.21 -9.70
CA LYS A 110 -8.57 3.36 -10.65
C LYS A 110 -7.71 2.25 -11.26
N PHE A 111 -6.39 2.30 -11.15
CA PHE A 111 -5.48 1.23 -11.58
C PHE A 111 -5.52 0.06 -10.60
N THR A 112 -6.65 -0.65 -10.58
CA THR A 112 -6.76 -1.98 -9.99
C THR A 112 -6.76 -2.97 -11.14
N SER A 113 -5.57 -3.33 -11.63
CA SER A 113 -5.48 -4.49 -12.52
C SER A 113 -5.60 -5.76 -11.67
N PRO A 114 -6.55 -6.65 -11.98
CA PRO A 114 -6.57 -7.98 -11.41
C PRO A 114 -5.45 -8.77 -12.09
N MET A 115 -4.26 -8.82 -11.52
CA MET A 115 -3.26 -9.78 -11.98
C MET A 115 -3.73 -11.15 -11.43
N LEU A 116 -4.53 -11.93 -12.17
CA LEU A 116 -4.13 -12.80 -13.29
C LEU A 116 -2.91 -13.67 -12.98
N LEU A 117 -2.86 -14.23 -11.77
CA LEU A 117 -1.94 -15.32 -11.38
C LEU A 117 -2.58 -16.71 -11.56
N ALA A 118 -3.53 -16.85 -12.47
CA ALA A 118 -4.18 -18.13 -12.78
C ALA A 118 -3.96 -18.65 -14.22
N SER A 119 -3.28 -17.91 -15.12
CA SER A 119 -3.16 -18.35 -16.53
C SER A 119 -1.74 -18.48 -17.08
N LEU A 120 -0.70 -18.42 -16.24
CA LEU A 120 0.69 -18.67 -16.66
C LEU A 120 1.33 -19.91 -16.01
N ALA A 121 0.55 -20.66 -15.22
CA ALA A 121 1.00 -21.95 -14.66
C ALA A 121 0.60 -23.17 -15.50
N GLU A 122 -0.11 -22.98 -16.64
CA GLU A 122 -0.54 -24.08 -17.53
C GLU A 122 0.15 -24.06 -18.91
N GLN A 123 1.22 -23.28 -19.08
CA GLN A 123 2.03 -23.32 -20.30
C GLN A 123 3.52 -23.22 -19.99
N THR A 124 4.09 -24.20 -19.27
CA THR A 124 5.40 -24.77 -19.57
C THR A 124 5.53 -26.17 -18.97
#